data_AF-A0A2V9FCR8-F1
#
_entry.id   AF-A0A2V9FCR8-F1
#
_cell.length_a   1.000
_cell.length_b   1.000
_cell.length_c   1.000
_cell.angle_alpha   90.00
_cell.angle_beta   90.00
_cell.angle_gamma   90.00
#
_symmetry.space_group_name_H-M   'P 1'
#
loop_
_entity.id
_entity.type
_entity.pdbx_description
1 polymer ?
#
loop_
_entity_poly.entity_id
_entity_poly.type
_entity_poly.pdbx_seq_one_letter_code
_entity_poly.pdbx_strand_id
1 'polypeptide(L)'
;MKRRSVLQFNAIFLVLLSGAIAVLPAARADESKDTQALLEALGKSKHTLADGMRQAAKGGAVPISAKFELEDGKLSLSVYTAEKGLSVPAEKNVLQELSGSPEGDKWTPNVEVFKDV
;
A
#
# COMPACT_ATOMS: atom_id res chain seq x y z
N MET A 1 -46.00 49.86 -26.83
CA MET A 1 -46.02 49.74 -25.37
C MET A 1 -44.60 49.52 -24.85
N LYS A 2 -44.20 50.38 -23.90
CA LYS A 2 -43.15 50.26 -22.85
C LYS A 2 -41.75 49.69 -23.21
N ARG A 3 -40.80 50.64 -23.20
CA ARG A 3 -39.38 50.51 -22.83
C ARG A 3 -39.16 49.59 -21.62
N ARG A 4 -37.99 48.93 -21.58
CA ARG A 4 -37.01 49.09 -20.48
C ARG A 4 -35.65 48.50 -20.87
N SER A 5 -34.67 49.41 -21.05
CA SER A 5 -33.25 49.10 -20.96
C SER A 5 -32.90 48.77 -19.52
N VAL A 6 -32.12 47.71 -19.30
CA VAL A 6 -31.30 47.54 -18.09
C VAL A 6 -30.01 46.87 -18.57
N LEU A 7 -29.06 47.67 -18.99
CA LEU A 7 -27.85 48.00 -18.21
C LEU A 7 -27.03 46.74 -17.88
N GLN A 8 -25.93 46.59 -18.62
CA GLN A 8 -24.80 45.75 -18.28
C GLN A 8 -24.36 46.04 -16.84
N PHE A 9 -24.25 45.01 -16.01
CA PHE A 9 -23.47 45.08 -14.77
C PHE A 9 -22.51 43.89 -14.74
N ASN A 10 -21.26 44.21 -15.02
CA ASN A 10 -20.12 43.33 -14.82
C ASN A 10 -20.10 42.81 -13.38
N ALA A 11 -19.99 41.49 -13.22
CA ALA A 11 -19.46 40.90 -12.01
C ALA A 11 -18.56 39.73 -12.43
N ILE A 12 -17.36 40.09 -12.91
CA ILE A 12 -16.25 39.15 -13.00
C ILE A 12 -15.89 38.80 -11.54
N PHE A 13 -16.37 37.66 -11.07
CA PHE A 13 -15.93 37.07 -9.81
C PHE A 13 -14.55 36.44 -10.04
N LEU A 14 -13.52 37.27 -10.06
CA LEU A 14 -12.13 36.81 -10.02
C LEU A 14 -11.81 36.44 -8.57
N VAL A 15 -12.07 35.19 -8.18
CA VAL A 15 -11.61 34.66 -6.89
C VAL A 15 -10.11 34.39 -7.03
N LEU A 16 -9.30 35.38 -6.67
CA LEU A 16 -7.88 35.19 -6.37
C LEU A 16 -7.79 34.36 -5.09
N LEU A 17 -7.78 33.03 -5.23
CA LEU A 17 -7.46 32.11 -4.14
C LEU A 17 -5.93 32.11 -3.92
N SER A 18 -5.38 33.25 -3.49
CA SER A 18 -4.09 33.30 -2.82
C SER A 18 -4.28 32.79 -1.39
N GLY A 19 -4.59 31.50 -1.28
CA GLY A 19 -4.48 30.77 -0.04
C GLY A 19 -3.01 30.44 0.14
N ALA A 20 -2.31 31.24 0.95
CA ALA A 20 -1.05 30.84 1.53
C ALA A 20 -1.21 29.41 2.06
N ILE A 21 -0.56 28.45 1.42
CA ILE A 21 -0.33 27.15 2.03
C ILE A 21 0.51 27.47 3.24
N ALA A 22 -0.13 27.58 4.40
CA ALA A 22 0.56 27.50 5.66
C ALA A 22 1.41 26.24 5.57
N VAL A 23 2.73 26.41 5.56
CA VAL A 23 3.68 25.34 5.79
C VAL A 23 3.43 24.89 7.22
N LEU A 24 2.37 24.11 7.41
CA LEU A 24 2.19 23.34 8.62
C LEU A 24 3.42 22.45 8.67
N PRO A 25 4.19 22.46 9.78
CA PRO A 25 5.21 21.45 9.95
C PRO A 25 4.48 20.11 9.85
N ALA A 26 4.77 19.35 8.79
CA ALA A 26 4.40 17.95 8.74
C ALA A 26 4.93 17.37 10.06
N ALA A 27 4.05 16.82 10.89
CA ALA A 27 4.47 16.07 12.05
C ALA A 27 5.46 15.02 11.54
N ARG A 28 6.75 15.25 11.78
CA ARG A 28 7.75 14.24 11.47
C ARG A 28 7.42 13.09 12.39
N ALA A 29 7.02 11.96 11.81
CA ALA A 29 7.07 10.70 12.53
C ALA A 29 8.46 10.64 13.16
N ASP A 30 8.51 10.40 14.47
CA ASP A 30 9.76 10.24 15.19
C ASP A 30 10.63 9.27 14.40
N GLU A 31 11.82 9.72 13.95
CA GLU A 31 12.76 8.88 13.21
C GLU A 31 13.37 7.87 14.20
N SER A 32 12.54 6.91 14.60
CA SER A 32 12.96 5.84 15.48
C SER A 32 14.08 5.05 14.79
N LYS A 33 15.00 4.52 15.59
CA LYS A 33 16.06 3.62 15.11
C LYS A 33 15.47 2.47 14.27
N ASP A 34 14.26 2.02 14.61
CA ASP A 34 13.55 0.97 13.89
C ASP A 34 13.11 1.41 12.49
N THR A 35 12.64 2.66 12.35
CA THR A 35 12.30 3.24 11.04
C THR A 35 13.53 3.35 10.14
N GLN A 36 14.67 3.79 10.70
CA GLN A 36 15.94 3.84 9.96
C GLN A 36 16.42 2.44 9.56
N ALA A 37 16.38 1.47 10.48
CA ALA A 37 16.75 0.09 10.19
C ALA A 37 15.87 -0.54 9.09
N LEU A 38 14.57 -0.27 9.11
CA LEU A 38 13.65 -0.71 8.06
C LEU A 38 13.99 -0.06 6.72
N LEU A 39 14.24 1.26 6.66
CA LEU A 39 14.59 1.95 5.43
C LEU A 39 15.89 1.41 4.82
N GLU A 40 16.92 1.16 5.63
CA GLU A 40 18.18 0.56 5.18
C GLU A 40 17.97 -0.86 4.66
N ALA A 41 17.14 -1.66 5.32
CA ALA A 41 16.83 -3.02 4.90
C ALA A 41 16.02 -3.03 3.59
N LEU A 42 15.02 -2.16 3.45
CA LEU A 42 14.22 -2.02 2.23
C LEU A 42 15.08 -1.74 1.00
N GLY A 43 16.15 -0.95 1.14
CA GLY A 43 17.11 -0.66 0.07
C GLY A 43 17.87 -1.89 -0.45
N LYS A 44 17.87 -3.00 0.28
CA LYS A 44 18.51 -4.27 -0.10
C LYS A 44 17.57 -5.22 -0.84
N SER A 45 16.27 -4.92 -0.85
CA SER A 45 15.29 -5.77 -1.52
C SER A 45 15.50 -5.79 -3.03
N LYS A 46 15.56 -6.98 -3.63
CA LYS A 46 15.58 -7.17 -5.09
C LYS A 46 14.20 -7.41 -5.68
N HIS A 47 13.20 -7.59 -4.83
CA HIS A 47 11.82 -7.87 -5.23
C HIS A 47 10.88 -6.81 -4.68
N THR A 48 9.93 -6.37 -5.51
CA THR A 48 8.86 -5.48 -5.07
C THR A 48 7.70 -6.28 -4.44
N LEU A 49 6.83 -5.62 -3.67
CA LEU A 49 5.56 -6.21 -3.23
C LEU A 49 4.77 -6.79 -4.41
N ALA A 50 4.77 -6.07 -5.55
CA ALA A 50 4.08 -6.50 -6.76
C ALA A 50 4.71 -7.76 -7.38
N ASP A 51 6.03 -7.93 -7.31
CA ASP A 51 6.71 -9.16 -7.74
C ASP A 51 6.28 -10.34 -6.88
N GLY A 52 6.25 -10.15 -5.56
CA GLY A 52 5.75 -11.15 -4.62
C GLY A 52 4.31 -11.57 -4.94
N MET A 53 3.40 -10.61 -5.09
CA MET A 53 2.00 -10.89 -5.43
C MET A 53 1.86 -11.61 -6.78
N ARG A 54 2.60 -11.17 -7.81
CA ARG A 54 2.61 -11.85 -9.13
C ARG A 54 3.12 -13.27 -9.02
N GLN A 55 4.15 -13.52 -8.21
CA GLN A 55 4.67 -14.86 -8.00
C GLN A 55 3.67 -15.73 -7.25
N ALA A 56 3.07 -15.24 -6.16
CA ALA A 56 2.07 -15.95 -5.38
C ALA A 56 0.84 -16.33 -6.22
N ALA A 57 0.38 -15.42 -7.10
CA ALA A 57 -0.75 -15.68 -7.99
C ALA A 57 -0.54 -16.85 -8.97
N LYS A 58 0.72 -17.23 -9.27
CA LYS A 58 1.01 -18.39 -10.14
C LYS A 58 0.57 -19.72 -9.52
N GLY A 59 0.41 -19.78 -8.20
CA GLY A 59 -0.08 -20.95 -7.47
C GLY A 59 -1.59 -21.14 -7.52
N GLY A 60 -2.35 -20.25 -8.17
CA GLY A 60 -3.81 -20.32 -8.27
C GLY A 60 -4.56 -19.67 -7.10
N ALA A 61 -3.92 -19.52 -5.94
CA ALA A 61 -4.45 -18.73 -4.83
C ALA A 61 -4.49 -17.23 -5.18
N VAL A 62 -5.46 -16.50 -4.64
CA VAL A 62 -5.61 -15.06 -4.88
C VAL A 62 -4.82 -14.28 -3.83
N PRO A 63 -3.80 -13.49 -4.21
CA PRO A 63 -3.14 -12.57 -3.27
C PRO A 63 -4.12 -11.52 -2.75
N ILE A 64 -4.14 -11.32 -1.43
CA ILE A 64 -5.04 -10.38 -0.75
C ILE A 64 -4.29 -9.24 -0.08
N SER A 65 -3.04 -9.44 0.31
CA SER A 65 -2.16 -8.39 0.82
C SER A 65 -0.68 -8.78 0.67
N ALA A 66 0.20 -7.80 0.72
CA ALA A 66 1.64 -8.00 0.78
C ALA A 66 2.28 -6.99 1.73
N LYS A 67 3.34 -7.40 2.43
CA LYS A 67 4.00 -6.61 3.47
C LYS A 67 5.51 -6.83 3.42
N PHE A 68 6.26 -5.76 3.69
CA PHE A 68 7.65 -5.90 4.15
C PHE A 68 7.68 -5.79 5.67
N GLU A 69 8.45 -6.65 6.31
CA GLU A 69 8.63 -6.63 7.75
C GLU A 69 10.10 -6.83 8.08
N LEU A 70 10.52 -6.24 9.20
CA LEU A 70 11.84 -6.44 9.76
C LEU A 70 11.69 -7.28 11.01
N GLU A 71 12.18 -8.52 10.98
CA GLU A 71 12.18 -9.44 12.11
C GLU A 71 13.63 -9.77 12.44
N ASP A 72 14.06 -9.49 13.67
CA ASP A 72 15.45 -9.67 14.12
C ASP A 72 16.50 -9.08 13.15
N GLY A 73 16.19 -7.91 12.57
CA GLY A 73 17.05 -7.21 11.61
C GLY A 73 17.08 -7.81 10.20
N LYS A 74 16.24 -8.80 9.90
CA LYS A 74 16.12 -9.42 8.58
C LYS A 74 14.86 -8.94 7.87
N LEU A 75 15.02 -8.53 6.61
CA LEU A 75 13.88 -8.14 5.79
C LEU A 75 13.14 -9.40 5.30
N SER A 76 11.84 -9.44 5.55
CA SER A 76 10.93 -10.42 4.96
C SER A 76 9.96 -9.71 4.01
N LEU A 77 9.74 -10.34 2.85
CA LEU A 77 8.58 -10.07 2.01
C LEU A 77 7.56 -11.17 2.28
N SER A 78 6.37 -10.76 2.70
CA SER A 78 5.22 -11.63 2.94
C SER A 78 4.08 -11.32 1.98
N VAL A 79 3.42 -12.36 1.46
CA VAL A 79 2.20 -12.26 0.66
C VAL A 79 1.14 -13.17 1.25
N TYR A 80 0.01 -12.59 1.64
CA TYR A 80 -1.14 -13.33 2.14
C TYR A 80 -2.04 -13.68 0.96
N THR A 81 -2.55 -14.91 0.95
CA THR A 81 -3.39 -15.42 -0.13
C THR A 81 -4.65 -16.12 0.40
N ALA A 82 -5.69 -16.11 -0.43
CA ALA A 82 -6.90 -16.89 -0.26
C ALA A 82 -6.96 -17.98 -1.33
N GLU A 83 -6.79 -19.24 -0.93
CA GLU A 83 -6.69 -20.39 -1.84
C GLU A 83 -7.96 -20.59 -2.66
N LYS A 84 -9.13 -20.40 -2.05
CA LYS A 84 -10.44 -20.60 -2.71
C LYS A 84 -10.98 -19.32 -3.37
N GLY A 85 -10.16 -18.28 -3.48
CA GLY A 85 -10.52 -16.98 -4.06
C GLY A 85 -11.39 -16.11 -3.16
N LEU A 86 -11.81 -14.96 -3.68
CA LEU A 86 -12.46 -13.89 -2.90
C LEU A 86 -13.97 -14.09 -2.69
N SER A 87 -14.59 -15.02 -3.41
CA SER A 87 -16.03 -15.30 -3.28
C SER A 87 -16.34 -16.27 -2.14
N VAL A 88 -15.32 -16.83 -1.49
CA VAL A 88 -15.48 -17.74 -0.36
C VAL A 88 -15.16 -16.98 0.93
N PRO A 89 -16.08 -16.96 1.91
CA PRO A 89 -15.86 -16.27 3.19
C PRO A 89 -14.66 -16.90 3.92
N ALA A 90 -13.98 -16.09 4.74
CA ALA A 90 -12.70 -16.46 5.36
C ALA A 90 -12.78 -17.78 6.15
N GLU A 91 -13.87 -17.99 6.88
CA GLU A 91 -14.15 -19.17 7.71
C GLU A 91 -14.34 -20.47 6.90
N LYS A 92 -14.49 -20.35 5.58
CA LYS A 92 -14.57 -21.48 4.65
C LYS A 92 -13.42 -21.50 3.66
N ASN A 93 -12.49 -20.56 3.76
CA ASN A 93 -11.33 -20.44 2.89
C ASN A 93 -10.12 -21.19 3.46
N VAL A 94 -9.03 -21.22 2.71
CA VAL A 94 -7.71 -21.54 3.25
C VAL A 94 -6.87 -20.27 3.08
N LEU A 95 -6.49 -19.68 4.20
CA LEU A 95 -5.66 -18.49 4.22
C LEU A 95 -4.20 -18.91 4.45
N GLN A 96 -3.31 -18.35 3.64
CA GLN A 96 -1.91 -18.72 3.65
C GLN A 96 -1.04 -17.46 3.63
N GLU A 97 0.15 -17.56 4.22
CA GLU A 97 1.22 -16.59 4.07
C GLU A 97 2.39 -17.23 3.32
N LEU A 98 2.85 -16.56 2.27
CA LEU A 98 4.11 -16.85 1.60
C LEU A 98 5.13 -15.83 2.09
N SER A 99 6.12 -16.24 2.88
CA SER A 99 7.09 -15.32 3.49
C SER A 99 8.54 -15.75 3.25
N GLY A 100 9.43 -14.78 3.04
CA GLY A 100 10.85 -15.05 2.86
C GLY A 100 11.67 -13.83 2.48
N SER A 101 13.00 -13.97 2.53
CA SER A 101 13.92 -12.88 2.20
C SER A 101 13.77 -12.43 0.74
N PRO A 102 13.60 -11.11 0.48
CA PRO A 102 13.52 -10.58 -0.87
C PRO A 102 14.89 -10.13 -1.41
N GLU A 103 15.99 -10.39 -0.71
CA GLU A 103 17.34 -9.93 -1.06
C GLU A 103 18.05 -10.85 -2.07
N GLY A 104 17.51 -12.07 -2.26
CA GLY A 104 18.01 -13.05 -3.24
C GLY A 104 17.62 -12.69 -4.67
N ASP A 105 18.30 -13.29 -5.66
CA ASP A 105 17.94 -13.12 -7.08
C ASP A 105 16.57 -13.75 -7.43
N LYS A 106 16.12 -14.67 -6.58
CA LYS A 106 14.79 -15.26 -6.59
C LYS A 106 14.21 -15.17 -5.19
N TRP A 107 12.94 -14.82 -5.11
CA TRP A 107 12.17 -14.93 -3.87
C TRP A 107 11.69 -16.37 -3.70
N THR A 108 12.17 -17.07 -2.68
CA THR A 108 11.81 -18.46 -2.37
C THR A 108 11.08 -18.51 -1.03
N PRO A 109 9.78 -18.15 -0.98
CA PRO A 109 9.06 -18.07 0.26
C PRO A 109 8.75 -19.45 0.86
N ASN A 110 8.69 -19.51 2.18
CA ASN A 110 8.01 -20.57 2.91
C ASN A 110 6.50 -20.32 2.88
N VAL A 111 5.71 -21.39 2.96
CA VAL A 111 4.25 -21.30 3.01
C VAL A 111 3.77 -21.69 4.40
N GLU A 112 3.10 -20.76 5.08
CA GLU A 112 2.33 -21.03 6.29
C GLU A 112 0.84 -21.06 5.95
N VAL A 113 0.11 -22.02 6.51
CA VAL A 113 -1.35 -22.11 6.40
C VAL A 113 -1.96 -21.75 7.74
N PHE A 114 -2.80 -20.71 7.76
CA PHE A 114 -3.52 -20.32 8.96
C PHE A 114 -4.66 -21.31 9.22
N LYS A 115 -4.66 -21.88 10.43
CA LYS A 115 -5.69 -22.83 10.88
C LYS A 115 -6.57 -22.15 11.91
N ASP A 116 -7.87 -22.37 11.82
CA ASP A 116 -8.79 -22.04 12.92
C ASP A 116 -8.44 -22.93 14.12
N VAL A 117 -8.26 -22.30 15.28
CA VAL A 117 -7.95 -22.93 16.58
C VAL A 117 -9.16 -22.95 17.50
#